data_AF-A0A354HPQ5-F1
#
_entry.id   AF-A0A354HPQ5-F1
#
_cell.length_a   1.000
_cell.length_b   1.000
_cell.length_c   1.000
_cell.angle_alpha   90.00
_cell.angle_beta   90.00
_cell.angle_gamma   90.00
#
_symmetry.space_group_name_H-M   'P 1'
#
loop_
_entity.id
_entity.type
_entity.pdbx_description
1 polymer ?
#
loop_
_entity_poly.entity_id
_entity_poly.type
_entity_poly.pdbx_seq_one_letter_code
_entity_poly.pdbx_strand_id
1 'polypeptide(L)' 'MAKDRGPMTEAMYYILLALCQPRHGYAIMAAIEEISRGRVVMGPGTLYGVLNRLEKEKLIQLEEDD' A
#
# COMPACT_ATOMS: atom_id res chain seq x y z
N MET A 1 17.67 -6.17 -15.52
CA MET A 1 16.70 -5.48 -16.40
C MET A 1 15.55 -5.00 -15.53
N ALA A 2 15.27 -3.69 -15.49
CA ALA A 2 14.04 -3.20 -14.89
C ALA A 2 12.88 -3.76 -15.73
N LYS A 3 12.05 -4.61 -15.14
CA LYS A 3 10.83 -5.12 -15.78
C LYS A 3 9.99 -3.89 -16.11
N ASP A 4 9.56 -3.74 -17.35
CA ASP A 4 8.66 -2.67 -17.76
C ASP A 4 7.33 -2.88 -17.03
N ARG A 5 7.20 -2.23 -15.86
CA ARG A 5 6.03 -2.29 -15.01
C ARG A 5 5.16 -1.15 -15.50
N GLY A 6 4.03 -1.50 -16.13
CA GLY A 6 3.03 -0.51 -16.54
C GLY A 6 2.68 0.46 -15.41
N PRO A 7 1.98 1.56 -15.71
CA PRO A 7 1.79 2.67 -14.78
C PRO A 7 1.27 2.19 -13.42
N MET A 8 1.84 2.75 -12.35
CA MET A 8 1.39 2.49 -10.98
C MET A 8 -0.06 2.97 -10.82
N THR A 9 -0.89 2.17 -10.16
CA THR A 9 -2.27 2.58 -9.86
C THR A 9 -2.30 3.57 -8.71
N GLU A 10 -3.33 4.43 -8.65
CA GLU A 10 -3.51 5.37 -7.54
C GLU A 10 -3.54 4.66 -6.18
N ALA A 11 -4.19 3.49 -6.10
CA ALA A 11 -4.20 2.66 -4.89
C ALA A 11 -2.80 2.24 -4.43
N MET A 12 -1.95 1.79 -5.36
CA MET A 12 -0.56 1.43 -5.05
C MET A 12 0.23 2.64 -4.55
N TYR A 13 0.04 3.80 -5.18
CA TYR A 13 0.70 5.04 -4.76
C TYR A 13 0.36 5.43 -3.32
N TYR A 14 -0.92 5.46 -2.93
CA TYR A 14 -1.31 5.81 -1.56
C TYR A 14 -0.90 4.76 -0.53
N ILE A 15 -0.89 3.47 -0.89
CA ILE A 15 -0.37 2.43 0.02
C ILE A 15 1.12 2.66 0.31
N LEU A 16 1.92 2.91 -0.74
CA LEU A 16 3.35 3.18 -0.56
C LEU A 16 3.59 4.46 0.24
N LEU A 17 2.79 5.50 0.00
CA LEU A 17 2.86 6.75 0.76
C LEU A 17 2.47 6.57 2.23
N ALA A 18 1.46 5.76 2.53
CA ALA A 18 1.07 5.40 3.89
C ALA A 18 2.15 4.56 4.60
N LEU A 19 2.90 3.75 3.84
CA LEU A 19 3.97 2.87 4.31
C LEU A 19 5.36 3.52 4.34
N CYS A 20 5.46 4.86 4.24
CA CYS A 20 6.70 5.56 4.60
C CYS A 20 7.09 5.33 6.09
N GLN A 21 6.17 4.81 6.90
CA GLN A 21 6.42 4.25 8.22
C GLN A 21 5.71 2.89 8.32
N PRO A 22 6.26 1.90 9.06
CA PRO A 22 5.59 0.62 9.30
C PRO A 22 4.21 0.82 9.94
N ARG A 23 3.20 0.14 9.42
CA ARG A 23 1.80 0.25 9.89
C ARG A 23 1.08 -1.09 9.76
N HIS A 24 0.19 -1.37 10.70
CA HIS A 24 -0.76 -2.49 10.58
C HIS A 24 -1.82 -2.24 9.50
N GLY A 25 -2.38 -3.31 8.93
CA GLY A 25 -3.34 -3.24 7.82
C GLY A 25 -4.51 -2.26 8.03
N TYR A 26 -5.11 -2.23 9.21
CA TYR A 26 -6.19 -1.28 9.52
C TYR A 26 -5.71 0.17 9.60
N ALA A 27 -4.52 0.40 10.16
CA ALA A 27 -3.93 1.74 10.23
C ALA A 27 -3.53 2.27 8.83
N ILE A 28 -3.22 1.38 7.88
CA ILE A 28 -2.98 1.76 6.48
C ILE A 28 -4.27 2.30 5.85
N MET A 29 -5.41 1.67 6.08
CA MET A 29 -6.70 2.13 5.52
C MET A 29 -7.05 3.54 5.99
N ALA A 30 -6.94 3.79 7.30
CA ALA A 30 -7.18 5.11 7.88
C ALA A 30 -6.19 6.17 7.33
N ALA A 31 -4.91 5.83 7.22
CA ALA A 31 -3.90 6.74 6.67
C ALA A 31 -4.16 7.08 5.19
N ILE A 32 -4.57 6.11 4.37
CA ILE A 32 -4.90 6.36 2.97
C ILE A 32 -6.08 7.32 2.85
N GLU A 33 -7.13 7.12 3.64
CA GLU A 33 -8.30 8.00 3.65
C GLU A 33 -7.90 9.43 4.07
N GLU A 34 -7.10 9.56 5.14
CA GLU A 34 -6.61 10.86 5.62
C GLU A 34 -5.75 11.59 4.59
N ILE A 35 -4.70 10.92 4.08
CA ILE A 35 -3.73 11.49 3.14
C ILE A 35 -4.41 11.86 1.82
N SER A 36 -5.37 11.04 1.36
CA SER A 36 -6.14 11.31 0.14
C SER A 36 -7.24 12.35 0.33
N ARG A 37 -7.48 12.82 1.57
CA ARG A 37 -8.59 13.70 1.97
C ARG A 37 -9.95 13.11 1.61
N GLY A 38 -10.13 11.83 1.91
CA GLY A 38 -11.37 11.07 1.67
C GLY A 38 -11.61 10.67 0.22
N ARG A 39 -10.71 11.01 -0.72
CA ARG A 39 -10.89 10.64 -2.14
C ARG A 39 -10.68 9.15 -2.39
N VAL A 40 -9.79 8.52 -1.62
CA VAL A 40 -9.50 7.09 -1.74
C VAL A 40 -9.91 6.42 -0.44
N VAL A 41 -10.92 5.55 -0.54
CA VAL A 41 -11.38 4.69 0.54
C VAL A 41 -11.20 3.25 0.08
N MET A 42 -10.57 2.43 0.92
CA MET A 42 -10.21 1.07 0.56
C MET A 42 -10.77 0.08 1.58
N GLY A 43 -11.44 -0.96 1.10
CA GLY A 43 -11.85 -2.08 1.92
C GLY A 43 -10.69 -3.08 2.16
N PRO A 44 -10.79 -3.93 3.19
CA PRO A 44 -9.74 -4.88 3.54
C PRO A 44 -9.33 -5.79 2.37
N GLY A 45 -10.29 -6.34 1.63
CA GLY A 45 -10.01 -7.24 0.51
C GLY A 45 -9.16 -6.59 -0.60
N THR A 46 -9.46 -5.34 -0.94
CA THR A 46 -8.68 -4.57 -1.92
C THR A 46 -7.30 -4.26 -1.38
N LEU A 47 -7.21 -3.82 -0.12
CA LEU A 47 -5.93 -3.49 0.52
C LEU A 47 -4.99 -4.71 0.51
N TYR A 48 -5.42 -5.83 1.06
CA TYR A 48 -4.57 -7.02 1.16
C TYR A 48 -4.21 -7.58 -0.22
N GLY A 49 -5.10 -7.45 -1.21
CA GLY A 49 -4.79 -7.79 -2.60
C GLY A 49 -3.63 -6.96 -3.16
N VAL A 50 -3.64 -5.64 -2.93
CA VAL A 50 -2.56 -4.75 -3.39
C VAL A 50 -1.29 -4.93 -2.57
N LEU A 51 -1.36 -5.10 -1.25
CA LEU A 51 -0.21 -5.39 -0.40
C LEU A 51 0.51 -6.66 -0.84
N ASN A 52 -0.22 -7.76 -1.06
CA ASN A 52 0.34 -9.02 -1.56
C ASN A 52 1.02 -8.85 -2.93
N ARG A 53 0.48 -7.98 -3.79
CA ARG A 53 1.10 -7.67 -5.08
C ARG A 53 2.39 -6.88 -4.88
N LEU A 54 2.38 -5.83 -4.06
CA LEU A 54 3.53 -4.97 -3.79
C LEU A 54 4.69 -5.76 -3.15
N GLU A 55 4.37 -6.67 -2.23
CA GLU A 55 5.34 -7.58 -1.60
C GLU A 55 5.95 -8.54 -2.62
N LYS A 56 5.14 -9.21 -3.45
CA LYS A 56 5.63 -10.06 -4.56
C LYS A 56 6.51 -9.30 -5.54
N GLU A 57 6.21 -8.02 -5.74
CA GLU A 57 6.97 -7.10 -6.57
C GLU A 57 8.23 -6.55 -5.89
N LYS A 58 8.48 -6.93 -4.62
CA LYS A 58 9.58 -6.51 -3.75
C LYS A 58 9.65 -5.00 -3.52
N LEU A 59 8.49 -4.34 -3.46
CA LEU A 59 8.38 -2.90 -3.20
C LEU A 59 8.14 -2.59 -1.72
N ILE A 60 7.63 -3.57 -0.98
CA ILE A 60 7.43 -3.52 0.47
C ILE A 60 7.88 -4.85 1.07
N GLN A 61 8.10 -4.85 2.38
CA GLN A 61 8.37 -6.05 3.18
C GLN A 61 7.58 -5.94 4.48
N LEU A 62 7.29 -7.09 5.10
CA LEU A 62 6.81 -7.11 6.46
C LEU A 62 7.97 -6.72 7.40
N GLU A 63 7.68 -5.80 8.29
CA GLU A 63 8.54 -5.47 9.42
C GLU A 63 8.05 -6.33 10.60
N GLU A 64 8.94 -7.16 11.16
CA GLU A 64 8.70 -7.87 12.42
C GLU A 64 9.30 -7.00 13.53
N ASP A 65 8.54 -6.76 14.60
CA ASP A 65 9.11 -6.14 15.80
C ASP A 65 10.05 -7.17 16.45
N ASP A 66 11.34 -6.82 16.58
CA ASP A 66 12.37 -7.61 17.30
C ASP A 66 12.01 -7.83 18.79
#